data_AF-A0A101VPC0-F1
#
_entry.id   AF-A0A101VPC0-F1
#
_cell.length_a   1.000
_cell.length_b   1.000
_cell.length_c   1.000
_cell.angle_alpha   90.00
_cell.angle_beta   90.00
_cell.angle_gamma   90.00
#
_symmetry.space_group_name_H-M   'P 1'
#
loop_
_entity.id
_entity.type
_entity.pdbx_description
1 polymer ?
#
loop_
_entity_poly.entity_id
_entity_poly.type
_entity_poly.pdbx_seq_one_letter_code
_entity_poly.pdbx_strand_id
1 'polypeptide(L)'
;MTGGPDHLAAIQNLLGCRIITAMPFGDHDTVYCDDEGLCGEPVYQFFGVKGYPNPVAGRGLVVGIDDEGYDTTPRATLAETKARTFFIERLFRNLWGIRAAERLTQCEIAPLDHITATLTREVVHG
;
A
#
# COMPACT_ATOMS: atom_id res chain seq x y z
N MET A 1 1.48 6.35 25.51
CA MET A 1 1.99 7.60 24.91
C MET A 1 3.24 7.28 24.09
N THR A 2 3.12 7.09 22.79
CA THR A 2 4.29 6.85 21.90
C THR A 2 4.27 7.70 20.62
N GLY A 3 3.45 8.76 20.54
CA GLY A 3 3.42 9.67 19.38
C GLY A 3 4.46 10.80 19.43
N GLY A 4 5.72 10.50 19.71
CA GLY A 4 6.81 11.49 19.76
C GLY A 4 7.53 11.71 18.41
N PRO A 5 8.39 12.74 18.28
CA PRO A 5 9.21 12.96 17.09
C PRO A 5 10.03 11.71 16.69
N ASP A 6 10.48 10.94 17.68
CA ASP A 6 11.25 9.71 17.48
C ASP A 6 10.42 8.59 16.82
N HIS A 7 9.11 8.56 17.06
CA HIS A 7 8.20 7.57 16.48
C HIS A 7 7.91 7.87 15.01
N LEU A 8 7.62 9.13 14.67
CA LEU A 8 7.46 9.56 13.28
C LEU A 8 8.76 9.33 12.47
N ALA A 9 9.92 9.68 13.06
CA ALA A 9 11.22 9.44 12.44
C ALA A 9 11.47 7.94 12.18
N ALA A 10 11.05 7.06 13.09
CA ALA A 10 11.16 5.61 12.89
C ALA A 10 10.33 5.13 11.69
N ILE A 11 9.08 5.59 11.56
CA ILE A 11 8.20 5.25 10.43
C ILE A 11 8.78 5.77 9.11
N GLN A 12 9.20 7.03 9.09
CA GLN A 12 9.85 7.66 7.93
C GLN A 12 11.09 6.87 7.49
N ASN A 13 11.92 6.42 8.43
CA ASN A 13 13.09 5.59 8.13
C ASN A 13 12.74 4.21 7.56
N LEU A 14 11.69 3.56 8.07
CA LEU A 14 11.21 2.27 7.54
C LEU A 14 10.72 2.42 6.09
N LEU A 15 9.96 3.48 5.82
CA LEU A 15 9.41 3.79 4.50
C LEU A 15 10.47 4.36 3.54
N GLY A 16 11.52 4.97 4.09
CA GLY A 16 12.56 5.65 3.30
C GLY A 16 12.08 6.98 2.71
N CYS A 17 11.14 7.66 3.37
CA CYS A 17 10.53 8.90 2.91
C CYS A 17 10.50 9.97 4.00
N ARG A 18 10.19 11.21 3.61
CA ARG A 18 10.11 12.35 4.54
C ARG A 18 8.68 12.69 4.92
N ILE A 19 7.74 12.56 3.98
CA ILE A 19 6.33 12.82 4.23
C ILE A 19 5.56 11.51 4.06
N ILE A 20 4.67 11.25 5.01
CA ILE A 20 3.81 10.06 5.00
C ILE A 20 2.35 10.47 4.90
N THR A 21 1.57 9.62 4.23
CA THR A 21 0.11 9.68 4.24
C THR A 21 -0.43 8.37 4.81
N ALA A 22 -1.53 8.46 5.55
CA ALA A 22 -2.26 7.33 6.11
C ALA A 22 -3.43 6.97 5.20
N MET A 23 -3.52 5.71 4.78
CA MET A 23 -4.63 5.18 3.99
C MET A 23 -5.41 4.14 4.79
N PRO A 24 -6.75 4.08 4.70
CA PRO A 24 -7.54 3.06 5.38
C PRO A 24 -7.11 1.64 4.98
N PHE A 25 -7.06 0.73 5.94
CA PHE A 25 -6.80 -0.70 5.73
C PHE A 25 -7.82 -1.56 6.47
N GLY A 26 -9.08 -1.47 6.04
CA GLY A 26 -10.20 -1.95 6.84
C GLY A 26 -10.50 -1.00 8.00
N ASP A 27 -11.17 -1.51 9.04
CA ASP A 27 -11.77 -0.67 10.09
C ASP A 27 -10.82 -0.38 11.27
N HIS A 28 -9.72 -1.12 11.37
CA HIS A 28 -8.85 -1.11 12.55
C HIS A 28 -7.37 -0.91 12.23
N ASP A 29 -7.01 -0.86 10.96
CA ASP A 29 -5.63 -0.69 10.51
C ASP A 29 -5.54 0.43 9.47
N THR A 30 -4.33 0.97 9.33
CA THR A 30 -3.97 1.91 8.28
C THR A 30 -2.69 1.45 7.58
N VAL A 31 -2.48 1.93 6.35
CA VAL A 31 -1.18 1.84 5.67
C VAL A 31 -0.57 3.23 5.64
N TYR A 32 0.59 3.39 6.27
CA TYR A 32 1.45 4.55 6.00
C TYR A 32 2.22 4.33 4.70
N CYS A 33 2.21 5.32 3.82
CA CYS A 33 2.94 5.30 2.56
C CYS A 33 3.65 6.64 2.32
N ASP A 34 4.59 6.64 1.38
CA ASP A 34 5.28 7.84 0.92
C ASP A 34 4.33 8.75 0.14
N ASP A 35 4.01 9.92 0.70
CA ASP A 35 3.14 10.93 0.05
C ASP A 35 3.85 11.62 -1.12
N GLU A 36 5.18 11.69 -1.06
CA GLU A 36 6.02 12.29 -2.09
C GLU A 36 6.50 11.25 -3.11
N GLY A 37 6.02 10.01 -3.02
CA GLY A 37 6.53 8.88 -3.80
C GLY A 37 6.39 9.04 -5.32
N LEU A 38 5.57 9.99 -5.79
CA LEU A 38 5.42 10.35 -7.21
C LEU A 38 6.29 11.54 -7.65
N CYS A 39 6.88 12.28 -6.71
CA CYS A 39 7.61 13.52 -6.98
C CYS A 39 9.09 13.29 -7.35
N GLY A 40 9.62 12.08 -7.13
CA GLY A 40 10.97 11.69 -7.56
C GLY A 40 10.96 11.04 -8.95
N GLU A 41 12.02 11.25 -9.74
CA GLU A 41 12.17 10.58 -11.04
C GLU A 41 13.34 9.58 -11.08
N PRO A 42 13.19 8.45 -11.79
CA PRO A 42 11.94 7.82 -12.24
C PRO A 42 11.39 6.77 -11.25
N VAL A 43 10.08 6.79 -11.03
CA VAL A 43 9.35 5.81 -10.19
C VAL A 43 8.72 4.73 -11.06
N TYR A 44 9.14 3.48 -10.84
CA TYR A 44 8.68 2.34 -11.65
C TYR A 44 7.94 1.26 -10.84
N GLN A 45 7.91 1.40 -9.53
CA GLN A 45 7.41 0.39 -8.61
C GLN A 45 6.30 1.00 -7.76
N PHE A 46 5.11 0.42 -7.89
CA PHE A 46 3.91 0.83 -7.20
C PHE A 46 3.29 -0.36 -6.49
N PHE A 47 2.40 -0.09 -5.55
CA PHE A 47 1.51 -1.09 -5.00
C PHE A 47 0.09 -0.55 -4.91
N GLY A 48 -0.87 -1.47 -4.90
CA GLY A 48 -2.28 -1.19 -4.71
C GLY A 48 -2.78 -1.86 -3.44
N VAL A 49 -3.73 -1.19 -2.79
CA VAL A 49 -4.53 -1.72 -1.69
C VAL A 49 -5.97 -1.80 -2.19
N LYS A 50 -6.60 -2.97 -2.12
CA LYS A 50 -8.01 -3.15 -2.54
C LYS A 50 -8.91 -2.20 -1.75
N GLY A 51 -9.82 -1.53 -2.44
CA GLY A 51 -10.71 -0.52 -1.85
C GLY A 51 -10.10 0.89 -1.76
N TYR A 52 -8.79 1.06 -2.02
CA TYR A 52 -8.18 2.38 -2.18
C TYR A 52 -8.06 2.71 -3.68
N PRO A 53 -8.50 3.89 -4.13
CA PRO A 53 -8.75 4.15 -5.55
C PRO A 53 -7.49 4.31 -6.41
N ASN A 54 -6.35 4.62 -5.81
CA ASN A 54 -5.14 4.99 -6.55
C ASN A 54 -3.95 4.09 -6.17
N PRO A 55 -3.11 3.65 -7.12
CA PRO A 55 -1.81 3.07 -6.78
C PRO A 55 -0.95 4.07 -6.03
N VAL A 56 -0.10 3.56 -5.14
CA VAL A 56 0.88 4.34 -4.39
C VAL A 56 2.28 3.87 -4.71
N ALA A 57 3.24 4.79 -4.64
CA ALA A 57 4.63 4.52 -4.94
C ALA A 57 5.44 4.15 -3.70
N GLY A 58 6.51 3.38 -3.90
CA GLY A 58 7.45 3.07 -2.83
C GLY A 58 6.96 1.98 -1.88
N ARG A 59 7.10 2.22 -0.57
CA ARG A 59 6.81 1.24 0.49
C ARG A 59 5.50 1.56 1.20
N GLY A 60 4.86 0.53 1.74
CA GLY A 60 3.73 0.64 2.65
C GLY A 60 4.04 -0.04 3.99
N LEU A 61 3.60 0.57 5.08
CA LEU A 61 3.70 0.03 6.43
C LEU A 61 2.30 -0.11 7.01
N VAL A 62 1.86 -1.34 7.25
CA VAL A 62 0.57 -1.61 7.93
C VAL A 62 0.75 -1.38 9.43
N VAL A 63 -0.13 -0.56 10.02
CA VAL A 63 -0.13 -0.20 11.45
C VAL A 63 -1.57 -0.29 11.97
N GLY A 64 -1.76 -0.83 13.17
CA GLY A 64 -3.07 -0.82 13.80
C GLY A 64 -3.42 0.56 14.32
N ILE A 65 -4.71 0.90 14.41
CA ILE A 65 -5.18 2.14 15.02
C ILE A 65 -6.20 1.83 16.12
N ASP A 66 -6.12 2.57 17.23
CA ASP A 66 -7.18 2.58 18.24
C ASP A 66 -8.26 3.62 17.92
N ASP A 67 -9.28 3.70 18.77
CA ASP A 67 -10.43 4.61 18.59
C ASP A 67 -10.05 6.10 18.68
N GLU A 68 -8.86 6.41 19.22
CA GLU A 68 -8.30 7.75 19.31
C GLU A 68 -7.36 8.06 18.12
N GLY A 69 -7.11 7.08 17.26
CA GLY A 69 -6.25 7.19 16.07
C GLY A 69 -4.76 7.01 16.38
N TYR A 70 -4.39 6.44 17.52
CA TYR A 70 -3.01 6.15 17.86
C TYR A 70 -2.56 4.79 17.31
N ASP A 71 -1.29 4.74 16.94
CA ASP A 71 -0.63 3.54 16.44
C ASP A 71 -0.64 2.41 17.48
N THR A 72 -1.07 1.23 17.04
CA THR A 72 -1.07 -0.02 17.78
C THR A 72 -0.53 -1.16 16.91
N THR A 73 -0.46 -2.37 17.47
CA THR A 73 -0.11 -3.55 16.67
C THR A 73 -1.18 -3.80 15.60
N PRO A 74 -0.79 -4.02 14.33
CA PRO A 74 -1.75 -4.38 13.28
C PRO A 74 -2.63 -5.55 13.69
N ARG A 75 -3.93 -5.41 13.43
CA ARG A 75 -4.89 -6.52 13.60
C ARG A 75 -4.90 -7.42 12.38
N ALA A 76 -4.67 -6.87 11.19
CA ALA A 76 -4.53 -7.64 9.96
C ALA A 76 -3.37 -8.63 10.05
N THR A 77 -3.67 -9.89 9.76
CA THR A 77 -2.67 -10.94 9.59
C THR A 77 -1.87 -10.71 8.31
N LEU A 78 -0.72 -11.39 8.19
CA LEU A 78 0.04 -11.40 6.93
C LEU A 78 -0.78 -11.96 5.77
N ALA A 79 -1.64 -12.94 6.03
CA ALA A 79 -2.50 -13.55 5.00
C ALA A 79 -3.53 -12.54 4.48
N GLU A 80 -4.24 -11.85 5.37
CA GLU A 80 -5.18 -10.78 5.00
C GLU A 80 -4.46 -9.62 4.30
N THR A 81 -3.28 -9.26 4.79
CA THR A 81 -2.45 -8.23 4.18
C THR A 81 -2.11 -8.59 2.72
N LYS A 82 -1.71 -9.83 2.47
CA LYS A 82 -1.43 -10.31 1.11
C LYS A 82 -2.68 -10.37 0.24
N ALA A 83 -3.82 -10.81 0.79
CA ALA A 83 -5.08 -10.89 0.05
C ALA A 83 -5.59 -9.50 -0.39
N ARG A 84 -5.23 -8.44 0.34
CA ARG A 84 -5.64 -7.05 0.09
C ARG A 84 -4.66 -6.25 -0.76
N THR A 85 -3.46 -6.77 -1.02
CA THR A 85 -2.38 -6.00 -1.67
C THR A 85 -1.89 -6.64 -2.97
N PHE A 86 -1.41 -5.80 -3.86
CA PHE A 86 -0.78 -6.22 -5.11
C PHE A 86 0.28 -5.21 -5.54
N PHE A 87 1.28 -5.69 -6.27
CA PHE A 87 2.38 -4.89 -6.79
C PHE A 87 2.16 -4.59 -8.26
N ILE A 88 2.50 -3.38 -8.67
CA ILE A 88 2.35 -2.89 -10.03
C ILE A 88 3.71 -2.38 -10.50
N GLU A 89 4.15 -2.88 -11.65
CA GLU A 89 5.42 -2.49 -12.27
C GLU A 89 5.16 -2.00 -13.69
N ARG A 90 5.81 -0.91 -14.07
CA ARG A 90 5.75 -0.43 -15.46
C ARG A 90 6.69 -1.25 -16.34
N LEU A 91 6.15 -2.16 -17.14
CA LEU A 91 6.95 -2.99 -18.07
C LEU A 91 7.24 -2.26 -19.38
N PHE A 92 6.21 -1.63 -19.96
CA PHE A 92 6.30 -0.81 -21.16
C PHE A 92 5.40 0.43 -21.04
N ARG A 93 5.46 1.35 -22.02
CA ARG A 93 4.70 2.62 -21.98
C ARG A 93 3.22 2.45 -21.62
N ASN A 94 2.57 1.41 -22.16
CA ASN A 94 1.14 1.15 -21.99
C ASN A 94 0.84 -0.24 -21.39
N LEU A 95 1.86 -0.93 -20.88
CA LEU A 95 1.70 -2.27 -20.31
C LEU A 95 2.31 -2.33 -18.92
N TRP A 96 1.51 -2.85 -17.99
CA TRP A 96 1.83 -2.93 -16.59
C TRP A 96 1.81 -4.37 -16.15
N GLY A 97 2.79 -4.76 -15.35
CA GLY A 97 2.81 -6.03 -14.65
C GLY A 97 2.10 -5.90 -13.32
N ILE A 98 1.10 -6.75 -13.06
CA ILE A 98 0.32 -6.78 -11.83
C ILE A 98 0.57 -8.12 -11.15
N ARG A 99 1.01 -8.09 -9.89
CA ARG A 99 1.31 -9.27 -9.08
C ARG A 99 0.55 -9.22 -7.77
N ALA A 100 -0.38 -10.15 -7.56
CA ALA A 100 -1.00 -10.31 -6.25
C ALA A 100 0.07 -10.66 -5.21
N ALA A 101 0.01 -10.07 -4.01
CA ALA A 101 1.00 -10.34 -2.96
C ALA A 101 0.97 -11.80 -2.46
N GLU A 102 -0.15 -12.50 -2.66
CA GLU A 102 -0.29 -13.95 -2.42
C GLU A 102 0.45 -14.82 -3.45
N ARG A 103 0.67 -14.30 -4.66
CA ARG A 103 1.16 -15.06 -5.83
C ARG A 103 2.20 -14.24 -6.60
N LEU A 104 3.26 -13.81 -5.92
CA LEU A 104 4.29 -12.93 -6.48
C LEU A 104 4.97 -13.46 -7.76
N THR A 105 5.03 -14.78 -7.92
CA THR A 105 5.62 -15.43 -9.10
C THR A 105 4.74 -15.32 -10.35
N GLN A 106 3.44 -15.02 -10.20
CA GLN A 106 2.51 -14.84 -11.30
C GLN A 106 2.37 -13.35 -11.62
N CYS A 107 2.56 -13.01 -12.90
CA CYS A 107 2.42 -11.65 -13.41
C CYS A 107 1.30 -11.61 -14.43
N GLU A 108 0.30 -10.78 -14.18
CA GLU A 108 -0.67 -10.39 -15.19
C GLU A 108 -0.16 -9.14 -15.92
N ILE A 109 -0.09 -9.18 -17.25
CA ILE A 109 0.29 -8.02 -18.05
C ILE A 109 -0.97 -7.40 -18.61
N ALA A 110 -1.24 -6.14 -18.24
CA ALA A 110 -2.49 -5.49 -18.56
C ALA A 110 -2.31 -3.99 -18.90
N PRO A 111 -3.26 -3.38 -19.63
CA PRO A 111 -3.31 -1.93 -19.82
C PRO A 111 -3.71 -1.21 -18.52
N LEU A 112 -3.54 0.12 -18.50
CA LEU A 112 -3.80 0.95 -17.32
C LEU A 112 -5.21 0.78 -16.74
N ASP A 113 -6.24 0.74 -17.58
CA ASP A 113 -7.64 0.63 -17.14
C ASP A 113 -7.92 -0.64 -16.32
N HIS A 114 -7.12 -1.69 -16.53
CA HIS A 114 -7.22 -2.92 -15.76
C HIS A 114 -6.75 -2.75 -14.31
N ILE A 115 -5.77 -1.87 -14.07
CA ILE A 115 -5.31 -1.54 -12.71
C ILE A 115 -6.46 -0.91 -11.93
N THR A 116 -7.17 0.05 -12.53
CA THR A 116 -8.34 0.70 -11.91
C THR A 116 -9.42 -0.32 -11.57
N ALA A 117 -9.73 -1.25 -12.50
CA ALA A 117 -10.67 -2.33 -12.24
C ALA A 117 -10.21 -3.30 -11.13
N THR A 118 -8.89 -3.45 -10.93
CA THR A 118 -8.34 -4.31 -9.87
C THR A 118 -8.44 -3.64 -8.49
N LEU A 119 -8.24 -2.32 -8.42
CA LEU A 119 -8.33 -1.53 -7.18
C LEU A 119 -9.76 -1.48 -6.63
N THR A 120 -10.76 -1.39 -7.50
CA THR A 120 -12.17 -1.27 -7.14
C THR A 120 -12.86 -2.59 -6.83
N ARG A 121 -12.17 -3.74 -6.98
CA ARG A 121 -12.73 -5.03 -6.56
C ARG A 121 -12.82 -5.08 -5.05
N GLU A 122 -14.03 -5.24 -4.55
CA GLU A 122 -14.27 -5.51 -3.13
C GLU A 122 -13.57 -6.80 -2.70
N VAL A 123 -13.08 -6.81 -1.46
CA VAL A 123 -12.58 -8.02 -0.82
C VAL A 123 -13.81 -8.81 -0.38
N VAL A 124 -14.20 -9.85 -1.13
CA VAL A 124 -15.28 -10.74 -0.71
C VAL A 124 -14.85 -11.40 0.60
N HIS A 125 -15.48 -11.02 1.72
CA HIS A 125 -15.31 -11.69 3.01
C HIS A 125 -16.14 -12.99 2.94
N GLY A 126 -15.45 -14.10 2.74
CA GLY A 126 -16.01 -15.45 2.83
C GLY A 126 -15.92 -16.00 4.24
#